data_AF-A0ABD4E6Q6-F1
#
_entry.id   AF-A0ABD4E6Q6-F1
#
_cell.length_a   1.000
_cell.length_b   1.000
_cell.length_c   1.000
_cell.angle_alpha   90.00
_cell.angle_beta   90.00
_cell.angle_gamma   90.00
#
_symmetry.space_group_name_H-M   'P 1'
#
loop_
_entity.id
_entity.type
_entity.pdbx_description
1 polymer ?
#
loop_
_entity_poly.entity_id
_entity_poly.type
_entity_poly.pdbx_seq_one_letter_code
_entity_poly.pdbx_strand_id
1 'polypeptide(L)'
;MSKNLRLGAGSYLLLMSLGVIAWSLLTGFACIGFAAKGKLGLAELNRIVSLLGTALGIAFYAASTRRLRDLNFPGWTVKVLAFPLIGVIVLPVLCCLSGHRWDNQFGPAPAPSGFVKIAAALILFAIAVVTARWTLGVYVQTRYLLAAAGL
;
A
#
# COMPACT_ATOMS: atom_id res chain seq x y z
N MET A 1 11.48 -1.77 26.63
CA MET A 1 11.72 -1.97 25.18
C MET A 1 11.35 -0.67 24.45
N SER A 2 12.33 0.17 24.11
CA SER A 2 12.07 1.43 23.37
C SER A 2 11.44 1.08 22.03
N LYS A 3 10.21 1.53 21.79
CA LYS A 3 9.46 1.20 20.58
C LYS A 3 10.09 2.01 19.44
N ASN A 4 10.94 1.39 18.61
CA ASN A 4 11.56 2.11 17.49
C ASN A 4 10.47 2.58 16.51
N LEU A 5 10.31 3.90 16.44
CA LEU A 5 9.25 4.56 15.69
C LEU A 5 9.64 4.79 14.21
N ARG A 6 10.88 4.45 13.83
CA ARG A 6 11.44 4.62 12.50
C ARG A 6 11.20 3.37 11.64
N LEU A 7 11.18 3.55 10.33
CA LEU A 7 11.06 2.47 9.35
C LEU A 7 12.01 2.74 8.18
N GLY A 8 12.92 1.81 7.91
CA GLY A 8 13.88 1.93 6.82
C GLY A 8 13.24 1.72 5.43
N ALA A 9 13.89 2.24 4.39
CA ALA A 9 13.39 2.25 3.01
C ALA A 9 13.02 0.84 2.48
N GLY A 10 13.88 -0.16 2.67
CA GLY A 10 13.62 -1.53 2.20
C GLY A 10 12.42 -2.18 2.90
N SER A 11 12.31 -2.02 4.22
CA SER A 11 11.15 -2.52 4.99
C SER A 11 9.87 -1.77 4.64
N TYR A 12 9.96 -0.49 4.34
CA TYR A 12 8.84 0.31 3.88
C TYR A 12 8.33 -0.18 2.51
N LEU A 13 9.22 -0.34 1.53
CA LEU A 13 8.86 -0.86 0.21
C LEU A 13 8.23 -2.25 0.29
N LEU A 14 8.79 -3.16 1.10
CA LEU A 14 8.21 -4.49 1.32
C LEU A 14 6.78 -4.43 1.86
N LEU A 15 6.55 -3.62 2.89
CA LEU A 15 5.24 -3.49 3.52
C LEU A 15 4.21 -2.91 2.53
N MET A 16 4.62 -1.91 1.74
CA MET A 16 3.79 -1.32 0.70
C MET A 16 3.42 -2.38 -0.36
N SER A 17 4.42 -3.06 -0.93
CA SER A 17 4.22 -4.06 -1.97
C SER A 17 3.33 -5.21 -1.51
N LEU A 18 3.58 -5.76 -0.31
CA LEU A 18 2.75 -6.84 0.25
C LEU A 18 1.32 -6.38 0.51
N GLY A 19 1.13 -5.16 1.00
CA GLY A 19 -0.20 -4.58 1.20
C GLY A 19 -0.97 -4.45 -0.12
N VAL A 20 -0.32 -3.94 -1.18
CA VAL A 20 -0.93 -3.85 -2.52
C VAL A 20 -1.29 -5.23 -3.05
N ILE A 21 -0.38 -6.21 -2.93
CA ILE A 21 -0.63 -7.59 -3.39
C ILE A 21 -1.82 -8.19 -2.65
N ALA A 22 -1.85 -8.10 -1.32
CA ALA A 22 -2.95 -8.63 -0.50
C ALA A 22 -4.29 -7.99 -0.89
N TRP A 23 -4.35 -6.66 -1.01
CA TRP A 23 -5.54 -5.96 -1.46
C TRP A 23 -5.97 -6.37 -2.88
N SER A 24 -5.01 -6.53 -3.78
CA SER A 24 -5.26 -6.93 -5.18
C SER A 24 -5.84 -8.33 -5.26
N LEU A 25 -5.30 -9.28 -4.50
CA LEU A 25 -5.77 -10.67 -4.44
C LEU A 25 -7.15 -10.77 -3.79
N LEU A 26 -7.39 -10.06 -2.68
CA LEU A 26 -8.70 -10.05 -2.01
C LEU A 26 -9.79 -9.44 -2.92
N THR A 27 -9.46 -8.36 -3.62
CA THR A 27 -10.40 -7.72 -4.57
C THR A 27 -10.66 -8.62 -5.78
N GLY A 28 -9.62 -9.24 -6.34
CA GLY A 28 -9.77 -10.22 -7.43
C GLY A 28 -10.62 -11.42 -7.01
N PHE A 29 -10.42 -11.92 -5.79
CA PHE A 29 -11.22 -12.99 -5.20
C PHE A 29 -12.68 -12.57 -4.99
N ALA A 30 -12.95 -11.35 -4.54
CA ALA A 30 -14.32 -10.83 -4.44
C ALA A 30 -15.01 -10.76 -5.81
N CYS A 31 -14.30 -10.31 -6.85
CA CYS A 31 -14.84 -10.18 -8.20
C CYS A 31 -15.12 -11.54 -8.84
N ILE A 32 -14.14 -12.45 -8.86
CA ILE A 32 -14.25 -13.74 -9.57
C ILE A 32 -14.99 -14.78 -8.73
N GLY A 33 -14.75 -14.79 -7.42
CA GLY A 33 -15.29 -15.79 -6.50
C GLY A 33 -16.76 -15.57 -6.17
N PHE A 34 -17.22 -14.32 -6.13
CA PHE A 34 -18.58 -13.98 -5.68
C PHE A 34 -19.37 -13.20 -6.72
N ALA A 35 -18.86 -12.06 -7.18
CA ALA A 35 -19.61 -11.18 -8.07
C ALA A 35 -19.88 -11.82 -9.45
N ALA A 36 -18.89 -12.47 -10.05
CA ALA A 36 -19.07 -13.20 -11.32
C ALA A 36 -20.04 -14.39 -11.21
N LYS A 37 -20.29 -14.90 -9.99
CA LYS A 37 -21.25 -15.99 -9.73
C LYS A 37 -22.63 -15.47 -9.34
N GLY A 38 -22.89 -14.16 -9.48
CA GLY A 38 -24.17 -13.54 -9.14
C GLY A 38 -24.48 -13.48 -7.64
N LYS A 39 -23.49 -13.70 -6.76
CA LYS A 39 -23.68 -13.70 -5.30
C LYS A 39 -23.57 -12.31 -4.66
N LEU A 40 -23.05 -11.33 -5.39
CA LEU A 40 -22.90 -9.94 -4.94
C LEU A 40 -23.40 -9.00 -6.03
N GLY A 41 -24.19 -7.99 -5.63
CA GLY A 41 -24.59 -6.89 -6.48
C GLY A 41 -23.51 -5.81 -6.58
N LEU A 42 -23.78 -4.79 -7.41
CA LEU A 42 -22.86 -3.68 -7.64
C LEU A 42 -22.55 -2.90 -6.35
N ALA A 43 -23.57 -2.69 -5.52
CA ALA A 43 -23.44 -1.92 -4.28
C ALA A 43 -22.52 -2.63 -3.28
N GLU A 44 -22.70 -3.93 -3.08
CA GLU A 44 -21.91 -4.75 -2.16
C GLU A 44 -20.46 -4.84 -2.61
N LEU A 45 -20.23 -5.04 -3.92
CA LEU A 45 -18.88 -5.08 -4.48
C LEU A 45 -18.14 -3.76 -4.21
N ASN A 46 -18.77 -2.62 -4.49
CA ASN A 46 -18.15 -1.31 -4.26
C ASN A 46 -17.87 -1.06 -2.78
N ARG A 47 -18.77 -1.47 -1.88
CA ARG A 47 -18.55 -1.37 -0.43
C ARG A 47 -17.35 -2.22 0.02
N ILE A 48 -17.26 -3.48 -0.42
CA ILE A 48 -16.14 -4.37 -0.07
C ILE A 48 -14.82 -3.79 -0.55
N VAL A 49 -14.73 -3.40 -1.82
CA VAL A 49 -13.49 -2.84 -2.40
C VAL A 49 -13.08 -1.55 -1.68
N SER A 50 -14.05 -0.68 -1.34
CA SER A 50 -13.79 0.55 -0.59
C SER A 50 -13.30 0.30 0.83
N LEU A 51 -13.89 -0.69 1.53
CA LEU A 51 -13.45 -1.09 2.88
C LEU A 51 -12.02 -1.66 2.86
N LEU A 52 -11.75 -2.57 1.93
CA LEU A 52 -10.40 -3.13 1.74
C LEU A 52 -9.38 -2.02 1.41
N GLY A 53 -9.74 -1.09 0.53
CA GLY A 53 -8.89 0.04 0.16
C GLY A 53 -8.63 0.99 1.33
N THR A 54 -9.64 1.23 2.15
CA THR A 54 -9.52 2.06 3.37
C THR A 54 -8.60 1.40 4.39
N ALA A 55 -8.76 0.10 4.63
CA ALA A 55 -7.88 -0.65 5.52
C ALA A 55 -6.41 -0.60 5.06
N LEU A 56 -6.17 -0.78 3.75
CA LEU A 56 -4.84 -0.61 3.17
C LEU A 56 -4.31 0.82 3.35
N GLY A 57 -5.13 1.83 3.09
CA GLY A 57 -4.80 3.24 3.25
C GLY A 57 -4.36 3.59 4.68
N ILE A 58 -5.06 3.07 5.69
CA ILE A 58 -4.69 3.25 7.10
C ILE A 58 -3.31 2.64 7.38
N ALA A 59 -3.05 1.42 6.89
CA ALA A 59 -1.75 0.76 7.05
C ALA A 59 -0.63 1.57 6.37
N PHE A 60 -0.89 2.09 5.16
CA PHE A 60 0.07 2.90 4.41
C PHE A 60 0.35 4.24 5.09
N TYR A 61 -0.67 4.87 5.63
CA TYR A 61 -0.53 6.11 6.39
C TYR A 61 0.34 5.89 7.64
N ALA A 62 0.10 4.82 8.39
CA ALA A 62 0.90 4.48 9.57
C ALA A 62 2.37 4.20 9.21
N ALA A 63 2.63 3.44 8.13
CA ALA A 63 3.99 3.15 7.67
C ALA A 63 4.71 4.39 7.13
N SER A 64 4.01 5.26 6.39
CA SER A 64 4.55 6.52 5.86
C SER A 64 4.93 7.48 6.98
N THR A 65 4.15 7.53 8.06
CA THR A 65 4.48 8.30 9.27
C THR A 65 5.81 7.83 9.88
N ARG A 66 6.04 6.51 9.93
CA ARG A 66 7.30 5.93 10.43
C ARG A 66 8.47 6.19 9.47
N ARG A 67 8.23 6.17 8.16
CA ARG A 67 9.23 6.47 7.13
C ARG A 67 9.67 7.93 7.17
N LEU A 68 8.72 8.85 7.31
CA LEU A 68 8.99 10.28 7.46
C LEU A 68 9.79 10.57 8.73
N ARG A 69 9.49 9.91 9.84
CA ARG A 69 10.31 9.97 11.07
C ARG A 69 11.73 9.46 10.89
N ASP A 70 11.96 8.50 9.98
CA ASP A 70 13.33 8.05 9.66
C ASP A 70 14.12 9.09 8.85
N LEU A 71 13.41 9.88 8.05
CA LEU A 71 13.94 11.05 7.33
C LEU A 71 13.97 12.32 8.20
N ASN A 72 13.77 12.18 9.51
CA ASN A 72 13.74 13.28 10.49
C ASN A 72 12.64 14.33 10.25
N PHE A 73 11.56 13.97 9.56
CA PHE A 73 10.35 14.79 9.47
C PHE A 73 9.39 14.48 10.63
N PRO A 74 8.66 15.49 11.14
CA PRO A 74 7.67 15.28 12.19
C PRO A 74 6.45 14.53 11.64
N GLY A 75 5.85 13.66 12.46
CA GLY A 75 4.82 12.72 12.01
C GLY A 75 3.56 13.36 11.41
N TRP A 76 3.25 14.63 11.71
CA TRP A 76 2.11 15.33 11.11
C TRP A 76 2.30 15.60 9.61
N THR A 77 3.54 15.60 9.09
CA THR A 77 3.84 15.84 7.67
C THR A 77 3.23 14.77 6.76
N VAL A 78 2.95 13.58 7.29
CA VAL A 78 2.26 12.52 6.56
C VAL A 78 0.87 12.97 6.07
N LYS A 79 0.21 13.92 6.76
CA LYS A 79 -1.08 14.47 6.35
C LYS A 79 -1.01 15.14 4.97
N VAL A 80 0.16 15.65 4.58
CA VAL A 80 0.38 16.25 3.26
C VAL A 80 0.28 15.19 2.15
N LEU A 81 0.56 13.91 2.46
CA LEU A 81 0.36 12.79 1.54
C LEU A 81 -1.13 12.47 1.31
N ALA A 82 -2.04 13.03 2.11
CA ALA A 82 -3.48 12.90 1.86
C ALA A 82 -3.90 13.65 0.59
N PHE A 83 -3.08 14.60 0.10
CA PHE A 83 -3.30 15.20 -1.20
C PHE A 83 -2.87 14.21 -2.31
N PRO A 84 -3.79 13.74 -3.17
CA PRO A 84 -3.53 12.61 -4.07
C PRO A 84 -2.30 12.78 -4.96
N LEU A 85 -2.10 13.97 -5.52
CA LEU A 85 -0.95 14.27 -6.38
C LEU A 85 0.38 14.21 -5.61
N ILE A 86 0.39 14.69 -4.37
CA ILE A 86 1.58 14.62 -3.52
C ILE A 86 1.84 13.16 -3.14
N GLY A 87 0.81 12.39 -2.79
CA GLY A 87 0.96 10.96 -2.51
C GLY A 87 1.60 10.19 -3.69
N VAL A 88 1.14 10.44 -4.91
CA VAL A 88 1.67 9.78 -6.13
C VAL A 88 3.15 10.08 -6.35
N ILE A 89 3.62 11.28 -6.04
CA ILE A 89 5.02 11.68 -6.27
C ILE A 89 5.90 11.32 -5.07
N VAL A 90 5.43 11.63 -3.85
CA VAL A 90 6.24 11.53 -2.63
C VAL A 90 6.34 10.08 -2.14
N LEU A 91 5.31 9.24 -2.29
CA LEU A 91 5.40 7.84 -1.84
C LEU A 91 6.53 7.06 -2.54
N PRO A 92 6.70 7.14 -3.88
CA PRO A 92 7.87 6.56 -4.56
C PRO A 92 9.20 7.13 -4.06
N VAL A 93 9.27 8.44 -3.86
CA VAL A 93 10.48 9.11 -3.34
C VAL A 93 10.85 8.58 -1.95
N LEU A 94 9.86 8.39 -1.07
CA LEU A 94 10.06 7.82 0.26
C LEU A 94 10.60 6.37 0.23
N CYS A 95 10.30 5.60 -0.82
CA CYS A 95 10.85 4.26 -1.02
C CYS A 95 12.34 4.27 -1.41
N CYS A 96 12.83 5.35 -2.04
CA CYS A 96 14.19 5.42 -2.58
C CYS A 96 15.16 6.25 -1.71
N LEU A 97 14.66 7.23 -0.95
CA LEU A 97 15.51 8.07 -0.10
C LEU A 97 16.19 7.26 1.00
N SER A 98 17.45 7.57 1.30
CA SER A 98 18.16 7.03 2.46
C SER A 98 17.74 7.73 3.75
N GLY A 99 17.56 6.97 4.83
CA GLY A 99 17.32 7.50 6.18
C GLY A 99 18.54 8.14 6.83
N HIS A 100 18.34 8.80 7.97
CA HIS A 100 19.45 9.30 8.79
C HIS A 100 20.26 8.14 9.38
N ARG A 101 21.60 8.19 9.20
CA ARG A 101 22.54 7.16 9.67
C ARG A 101 22.71 7.12 11.19
N TRP A 102 22.42 8.24 11.85
CA TRP A 102 22.56 8.41 13.29
C TRP A 102 21.20 8.28 13.99
N ASP A 103 21.27 8.16 15.31
CA ASP A 103 20.09 8.24 16.17
C ASP A 103 19.43 9.61 16.02
N ASN A 104 18.11 9.63 16.12
CA ASN A 104 17.33 10.86 16.07
C ASN A 104 16.31 10.88 17.21
N GLN A 105 15.56 11.98 17.33
CA GLN A 105 14.51 12.15 18.35
C GLN A 105 13.41 11.07 18.32
N PHE A 106 13.32 10.27 17.25
CA PHE A 106 12.36 9.19 17.09
C PHE A 106 12.96 7.79 17.37
N GLY A 107 14.22 7.74 17.79
CA GLY A 107 14.91 6.52 18.20
C GLY A 107 16.12 6.15 17.33
N PRO A 108 16.68 4.96 17.57
CA PRO A 108 17.92 4.55 16.93
C PRO A 108 17.76 4.28 15.45
N ALA A 109 18.85 4.46 14.70
CA ALA A 109 18.85 4.23 13.25
C ALA A 109 18.36 2.80 12.90
N PRO A 110 17.47 2.63 11.91
CA PRO A 110 17.06 1.32 11.45
C PRO A 110 18.27 0.53 10.91
N ALA A 111 18.26 -0.79 11.13
CA ALA A 111 19.26 -1.66 10.55
C ALA A 111 19.31 -1.50 9.01
N PRO A 112 20.51 -1.42 8.42
CA PRO A 112 20.65 -1.31 6.98
C PRO A 112 19.96 -2.50 6.28
N SER A 113 19.36 -2.23 5.14
CA SER A 113 18.74 -3.29 4.34
C SER A 113 19.83 -4.04 3.58
N GLY A 114 20.03 -5.32 3.91
CA GLY A 114 20.94 -6.18 3.14
C GLY A 114 20.43 -6.42 1.72
N PHE A 115 21.31 -6.86 0.83
CA PHE A 115 21.04 -7.10 -0.59
C PHE A 115 19.77 -7.93 -0.82
N VAL A 116 19.61 -9.05 -0.11
CA VAL A 116 18.44 -9.94 -0.22
C VAL A 116 17.13 -9.20 0.04
N LYS A 117 17.11 -8.32 1.05
CA LYS A 117 15.91 -7.54 1.40
C LYS A 117 15.55 -6.56 0.29
N ILE A 118 16.55 -5.91 -0.29
CA ILE A 118 16.36 -4.95 -1.40
C ILE A 118 15.86 -5.69 -2.64
N ALA A 119 16.50 -6.80 -3.01
CA ALA A 119 16.09 -7.63 -4.14
C ALA A 119 14.65 -8.12 -3.97
N ALA A 120 14.30 -8.66 -2.80
CA ALA A 120 12.93 -9.06 -2.48
C ALA A 120 11.94 -7.90 -2.56
N ALA A 121 12.31 -6.71 -2.08
CA ALA A 121 11.47 -5.52 -2.13
C ALA A 121 11.16 -5.09 -3.56
N LEU A 122 12.16 -5.10 -4.45
CA LEU A 122 12.01 -4.75 -5.86
C LEU A 122 11.19 -5.80 -6.63
N ILE A 123 11.44 -7.09 -6.39
CA ILE A 123 10.66 -8.18 -6.99
C ILE A 123 9.18 -8.07 -6.57
N LEU A 124 8.93 -7.91 -5.27
CA LEU A 124 7.56 -7.75 -4.77
C LEU A 124 6.91 -6.47 -5.26
N PHE A 125 7.67 -5.39 -5.46
CA PHE A 125 7.16 -4.18 -6.08
C PHE A 125 6.71 -4.42 -7.53
N ALA A 126 7.51 -5.13 -8.34
CA ALA A 126 7.12 -5.50 -9.70
C ALA A 126 5.84 -6.36 -9.70
N ILE A 127 5.77 -7.36 -8.81
CA ILE A 127 4.57 -8.19 -8.64
C ILE A 127 3.37 -7.35 -8.20
N ALA A 128 3.55 -6.41 -7.29
CA ALA A 128 2.50 -5.50 -6.83
C ALA A 128 1.94 -4.66 -7.98
N VAL A 129 2.79 -4.13 -8.87
CA VAL A 129 2.34 -3.38 -10.06
C VAL A 129 1.53 -4.25 -11.01
N VAL A 130 2.02 -5.46 -11.31
CA VAL A 130 1.32 -6.40 -12.20
C VAL A 130 -0.03 -6.82 -11.63
N THR A 131 -0.05 -7.23 -10.36
CA THR A 131 -1.28 -7.67 -9.68
C THR A 131 -2.29 -6.55 -9.53
N ALA A 132 -1.87 -5.34 -9.15
CA ALA A 132 -2.75 -4.18 -9.07
C ALA A 132 -3.37 -3.84 -10.43
N ARG A 133 -2.57 -3.92 -11.51
CA ARG A 133 -3.08 -3.61 -12.85
C ARG A 133 -4.08 -4.64 -13.35
N TRP A 134 -3.83 -5.92 -13.07
CA TRP A 134 -4.76 -7.01 -13.34
C TRP A 134 -6.06 -6.83 -12.56
N THR A 135 -5.99 -6.62 -11.24
CA THR A 135 -7.16 -6.44 -10.37
C THR A 135 -8.01 -5.24 -10.81
N LEU A 136 -7.39 -4.12 -11.20
CA LEU A 136 -8.12 -2.97 -11.72
C LEU A 136 -8.95 -3.34 -12.96
N GLY A 137 -8.37 -4.11 -13.89
CA GLY A 137 -9.09 -4.59 -15.07
C GLY A 137 -10.27 -5.48 -14.72
N VAL A 138 -10.06 -6.47 -13.85
CA VAL A 138 -11.11 -7.39 -13.39
C VAL A 138 -12.22 -6.63 -12.67
N TYR A 139 -11.88 -5.75 -11.73
CA TYR A 139 -12.86 -4.96 -10.97
C TYR A 139 -13.70 -4.07 -11.89
N VAL A 140 -13.06 -3.35 -12.81
CA VAL A 140 -13.75 -2.47 -13.76
C VAL A 140 -14.67 -3.28 -14.68
N GLN A 141 -14.21 -4.41 -15.21
CA GLN A 141 -15.02 -5.30 -16.05
C GLN A 141 -16.25 -5.84 -15.29
N THR A 142 -16.04 -6.39 -14.08
CA THR A 142 -17.14 -6.91 -13.26
C THR A 142 -18.14 -5.81 -12.91
N ARG A 143 -17.65 -4.61 -12.57
CA ARG A 143 -18.50 -3.46 -12.28
C ARG A 143 -19.37 -3.07 -13.47
N TYR A 144 -18.80 -3.05 -14.69
CA TYR A 144 -19.57 -2.76 -15.91
C TYR A 144 -20.65 -3.82 -16.18
N LEU A 145 -20.33 -5.10 -16.00
CA LEU A 145 -21.29 -6.18 -16.20
C LEU A 145 -22.47 -6.11 -15.22
N LEU A 146 -22.19 -5.84 -13.93
CA LEU A 146 -23.24 -5.68 -12.93
C LEU A 146 -24.10 -4.43 -13.20
N ALA A 147 -23.48 -3.31 -13.55
CA ALA A 147 -24.20 -2.09 -13.90
C ALA A 147 -25.09 -2.26 -15.14
N ALA A 148 -24.63 -2.99 -16.16
CA ALA A 148 -25.41 -3.31 -17.35
C ALA A 148 -26.57 -4.29 -17.07
N ALA A 149 -26.40 -5.17 -16.08
CA ALA A 149 -27.43 -6.12 -15.64
C ALA A 149 -28.49 -5.50 -14.70
N GLY A 150 -28.28 -4.27 -14.21
CA GLY A 150 -29.19 -3.62 -13.26
C GLY A 150 -29.18 -4.23 -11.86
N LEU A 151 -28.08 -4.89 -11.46
CA LEU A 151 -27.90 -5.61 -10.20
C LEU A 151 -26.82 -4.99 -9.31
#